data_AF-A0A7S2CVD4-F1
#
_entry.id   AF-A0A7S2CVD4-F1
#
_cell.length_a   1.000
_cell.length_b   1.000
_cell.length_c   1.000
_cell.angle_alpha   90.00
_cell.angle_beta   90.00
_cell.angle_gamma   90.00
#
_symmetry.space_group_name_H-M   'P 1'
#
loop_
_entity.id
_entity.type
_entity.pdbx_description
1 polymer ?
#
loop_
_entity_poly.entity_id
_entity_poly.type
_entity_poly.pdbx_seq_one_letter_code
_entity_poly.pdbx_strand_id
1 'polypeptide(L)'
;LDEAIPALEAAVKCLEKLQKSDIDEVKALKKPPNGVRLTMEVCCHFFSVKPIKENDPNDSSKKIDNYHLSALKNLLKDAGEFLQSLKDFDKDNIPDKIIKKVEPFIQSPDFTPVAIKKASNACEAICMWAQAMYKYHFVAKAVAPKKAQLKEAQAALDIVMAQLGEAQAKLKGVVDRLAVLEANLKAVMDEKDGLVRKEAQCKTQLSNAAKLIGGLGGEEVRWKD
;
A
#
# COMPACT_ATOMS: atom_id res chain seq x y z
N LEU A 1 12.67 4.13 -7.65
CA LEU A 1 11.27 4.43 -8.01
C LEU A 1 11.22 5.75 -8.78
N ASP A 2 12.11 6.67 -8.40
CA ASP A 2 12.18 8.08 -8.83
C ASP A 2 12.51 8.29 -10.31
N GLU A 3 13.06 7.30 -11.01
CA GLU A 3 13.35 7.43 -12.45
C GLU A 3 12.31 6.73 -13.34
N ALA A 4 11.74 5.60 -12.89
CA ALA A 4 10.82 4.81 -13.72
C ALA A 4 9.38 5.35 -13.68
N ILE A 5 8.92 5.89 -12.54
CA ILE A 5 7.58 6.46 -12.44
C ILE A 5 7.47 7.74 -13.30
N PRO A 6 8.39 8.72 -13.22
CA PRO A 6 8.29 9.91 -14.05
C PRO A 6 8.44 9.61 -15.55
N ALA A 7 9.26 8.63 -15.92
CA ALA A 7 9.38 8.18 -17.30
C ALA A 7 8.07 7.58 -17.83
N LEU A 8 7.38 6.79 -16.99
CA LEU A 8 6.08 6.22 -17.33
C LEU A 8 4.99 7.29 -17.42
N GLU A 9 4.92 8.21 -16.47
CA GLU A 9 3.97 9.33 -16.49
C GLU A 9 4.17 10.22 -17.71
N ALA A 10 5.43 10.53 -18.06
CA ALA A 10 5.76 11.28 -19.25
C ALA A 10 5.28 10.56 -20.52
N ALA A 11 5.49 9.24 -20.60
CA ALA A 11 5.02 8.43 -21.72
C ALA A 11 3.49 8.41 -21.82
N VAL A 12 2.78 8.19 -20.71
CA VAL A 12 1.30 8.19 -20.68
C VAL A 12 0.75 9.56 -21.09
N LYS A 13 1.35 10.65 -20.60
CA LYS A 13 0.99 12.01 -21.00
C LYS A 13 1.23 12.29 -22.48
N CYS A 14 2.27 11.71 -23.07
CA CYS A 14 2.50 11.77 -24.52
C CYS A 14 1.42 10.98 -25.28
N LEU A 15 1.03 9.80 -24.80
CA LEU A 15 -0.05 9.01 -25.39
C LEU A 15 -1.42 9.69 -25.30
N GLU A 16 -1.70 10.45 -24.24
CA GLU A 16 -2.94 11.22 -24.09
C GLU A 16 -3.07 12.38 -25.08
N LYS A 17 -1.95 12.93 -25.53
CA LYS A 17 -1.94 14.00 -26.53
C LYS A 17 -2.16 13.50 -27.95
N LEU A 18 -1.93 12.20 -28.20
CA LEU A 18 -2.14 11.60 -29.51
C LEU A 18 -3.62 11.58 -29.87
N GLN A 19 -3.89 11.90 -31.13
CA GLN A 19 -5.20 11.79 -31.74
C GLN A 19 -5.29 10.48 -32.52
N LYS A 20 -6.53 10.02 -32.78
CA LYS A 20 -6.77 8.85 -33.64
C LYS A 20 -6.16 9.02 -35.04
N SER A 21 -6.18 10.24 -35.56
CA SER A 21 -5.58 10.60 -36.85
C SER A 21 -4.08 10.28 -36.92
N ASP A 22 -3.34 10.49 -35.83
CA ASP A 22 -1.89 10.23 -35.81
C ASP A 22 -1.60 8.72 -35.95
N ILE A 23 -2.51 7.89 -35.45
CA ILE A 23 -2.43 6.42 -35.56
C ILE A 23 -2.90 5.97 -36.96
N ASP A 24 -3.93 6.60 -37.51
CA ASP A 24 -4.41 6.34 -38.87
C ASP A 24 -3.36 6.67 -39.93
N GLU A 25 -2.55 7.72 -39.71
CA GLU A 25 -1.40 8.03 -40.57
C GLU A 25 -0.37 6.88 -40.59
N VAL A 26 -0.02 6.34 -39.42
CA VAL A 26 0.88 5.19 -39.31
C VAL A 26 0.28 3.97 -40.01
N LYS A 27 -1.04 3.77 -39.90
CA LYS A 27 -1.77 2.68 -40.55
C LYS A 27 -1.78 2.80 -42.09
N ALA A 28 -1.83 4.02 -42.61
CA ALA A 28 -1.88 4.29 -44.05
C ALA A 28 -0.52 4.08 -44.76
N LEU A 29 0.59 3.93 -44.01
CA LEU A 29 1.92 3.71 -44.58
C LEU A 29 2.05 2.33 -45.23
N LYS A 30 2.01 2.29 -46.57
CA LYS A 30 2.24 1.07 -47.35
C LYS A 30 3.65 0.51 -47.20
N LYS A 31 4.65 1.38 -47.03
CA LYS A 31 6.07 1.00 -46.83
C LYS A 31 6.66 1.81 -45.66
N PRO A 32 6.59 1.28 -44.43
CA PRO A 32 7.01 2.01 -43.23
C PRO A 32 8.54 2.24 -43.21
N PRO A 33 9.01 3.44 -42.82
CA PRO A 33 10.40 3.70 -42.47
C PRO A 33 10.90 2.74 -41.37
N ASN A 34 12.22 2.60 -41.23
CA ASN A 34 12.82 1.67 -40.27
C ASN A 34 12.32 1.90 -38.83
N GLY A 35 12.28 3.15 -38.37
CA GLY A 35 11.80 3.49 -37.02
C GLY A 35 10.34 3.08 -36.76
N VAL A 36 9.45 3.22 -37.75
CA VAL A 36 8.05 2.80 -37.63
C VAL A 36 7.95 1.28 -37.54
N ARG A 37 8.73 0.56 -38.36
CA ARG A 37 8.77 -0.91 -38.34
C ARG A 37 9.22 -1.46 -36.99
N LEU A 38 10.31 -0.91 -36.44
CA LEU A 38 10.83 -1.30 -35.13
C LEU A 38 9.81 -1.03 -34.01
N THR A 39 9.14 0.13 -34.05
CA THR A 39 8.10 0.48 -33.07
C THR A 39 6.94 -0.48 -33.10
N MET A 40 6.46 -0.84 -34.30
CA MET A 40 5.36 -1.80 -34.45
C MET A 40 5.75 -3.21 -34.00
N GLU A 41 6.98 -3.63 -34.26
CA GLU A 41 7.51 -4.92 -33.81
C GLU A 41 7.60 -5.01 -32.28
N VAL A 42 8.13 -3.96 -31.63
CA VAL A 42 8.16 -3.85 -30.18
C VAL A 42 6.74 -3.90 -29.58
N CYS A 43 5.78 -3.17 -30.16
CA CYS A 43 4.38 -3.26 -29.73
C CYS A 43 3.79 -4.67 -29.88
N CYS A 44 4.07 -5.36 -31.00
CA CYS A 44 3.61 -6.73 -31.18
C CYS A 44 4.17 -7.66 -30.11
N HIS A 45 5.41 -7.46 -29.68
CA HIS A 45 5.98 -8.22 -28.57
C HIS A 45 5.27 -7.94 -27.24
N PHE A 46 5.00 -6.67 -26.89
CA PHE A 46 4.28 -6.32 -25.66
C PHE A 46 2.86 -6.91 -25.61
N PHE A 47 2.12 -6.85 -26.73
CA PHE A 47 0.77 -7.42 -26.82
C PHE A 47 0.75 -8.91 -27.17
N SER A 48 1.90 -9.58 -27.20
CA SER A 48 2.03 -11.01 -27.57
C SER A 48 1.39 -11.38 -28.92
N VAL A 49 1.38 -10.44 -29.86
CA VAL A 49 0.85 -10.62 -31.22
C VAL A 49 1.88 -11.38 -32.06
N LYS A 50 1.46 -12.50 -32.65
CA LYS A 50 2.33 -13.34 -33.49
C LYS A 50 2.63 -12.65 -34.84
N PRO A 51 3.83 -12.81 -35.41
CA PRO A 51 4.13 -12.30 -36.74
C PRO A 51 3.28 -13.01 -37.79
N ILE A 52 3.00 -12.29 -38.88
CA ILE A 52 2.41 -12.89 -40.08
C ILE A 52 3.55 -13.36 -40.96
N LYS A 53 3.55 -14.65 -41.31
CA LYS A 53 4.56 -15.22 -42.22
C LYS A 53 4.20 -14.87 -43.66
N GLU A 54 5.08 -14.16 -44.33
CA GLU A 54 4.93 -13.77 -45.73
C GLU A 54 6.15 -14.24 -46.53
N ASN A 55 6.00 -14.52 -47.83
CA ASN A 55 7.15 -14.87 -48.66
C ASN A 55 8.03 -13.63 -48.85
N ASP A 56 9.36 -13.82 -48.80
CA ASP A 56 10.33 -12.75 -48.99
C ASP A 56 10.12 -12.10 -50.37
N PRO A 57 9.95 -10.77 -50.45
CA PRO A 57 9.88 -10.05 -51.73
C PRO A 57 11.09 -10.28 -52.65
N ASN A 58 12.24 -10.65 -52.10
CA ASN A 58 13.49 -10.91 -52.84
C ASN A 58 13.76 -12.41 -53.08
N ASP A 59 13.14 -13.32 -52.32
CA ASP A 59 13.36 -14.77 -52.43
C ASP A 59 12.08 -15.54 -52.07
N SER A 60 11.28 -15.86 -53.09
CA SER A 60 10.01 -16.59 -52.94
C SER A 60 10.10 -17.95 -52.22
N SER A 61 11.31 -18.47 -51.99
CA SER A 61 11.58 -19.70 -51.23
C SER A 61 11.68 -19.48 -49.72
N LYS A 62 11.81 -18.24 -49.24
CA LYS A 62 11.95 -17.89 -47.81
C LYS A 62 10.69 -17.22 -47.28
N LYS A 63 10.31 -17.57 -46.05
CA LYS A 63 9.21 -16.90 -45.32
C LYS A 63 9.81 -15.96 -44.29
N ILE A 64 9.46 -14.67 -44.36
CA ILE A 64 9.83 -13.62 -43.41
C ILE A 64 8.69 -13.40 -42.43
N ASP A 65 9.03 -13.17 -41.17
CA ASP A 65 8.11 -12.74 -40.12
C ASP A 65 7.82 -11.24 -40.27
N ASN A 66 6.62 -10.91 -40.77
CA ASN A 66 6.18 -9.53 -40.97
C ASN A 66 5.36 -9.03 -39.77
N TYR A 67 6.04 -8.43 -38.80
CA TYR A 67 5.41 -7.84 -37.62
C TYR A 67 4.61 -6.57 -37.93
N HIS A 68 4.98 -5.81 -38.96
CA HIS A 68 4.24 -4.62 -39.35
C HIS A 68 2.82 -4.94 -39.87
N LEU A 69 2.70 -5.95 -40.75
CA LEU A 69 1.38 -6.42 -41.18
C LEU A 69 0.57 -7.00 -40.02
N SER A 70 1.23 -7.62 -39.04
CA SER A 70 0.53 -8.13 -37.86
C SER A 70 0.01 -7.02 -36.96
N ALA A 71 0.81 -5.98 -36.73
CA ALA A 71 0.38 -4.77 -36.04
C ALA A 71 -0.81 -4.13 -36.76
N LEU A 72 -0.76 -3.97 -38.09
CA LEU A 72 -1.84 -3.39 -38.88
C LEU A 72 -3.17 -4.15 -38.78
N LYS A 73 -3.10 -5.49 -38.79
CA LYS A 73 -4.30 -6.34 -38.77
C LYS A 73 -4.90 -6.53 -37.38
N ASN A 74 -4.07 -6.52 -36.34
CA ASN A 74 -4.50 -6.80 -34.98
C ASN A 74 -4.55 -5.53 -34.13
N LEU A 75 -3.42 -4.83 -33.99
CA LEU A 75 -3.27 -3.70 -33.07
C LEU A 75 -3.87 -2.41 -33.63
N LEU A 76 -3.55 -2.05 -34.87
CA LEU A 76 -4.00 -0.80 -35.52
C LEU A 76 -5.35 -0.96 -36.23
N LYS A 77 -6.14 -2.00 -35.90
CA LYS A 77 -7.47 -2.20 -36.49
C LYS A 77 -8.38 -1.03 -36.12
N ASP A 78 -8.43 -0.69 -34.83
CA ASP A 78 -9.11 0.48 -34.28
C ASP A 78 -8.09 1.35 -33.52
N ALA A 79 -7.88 2.58 -34.00
CA ALA A 79 -6.93 3.52 -33.41
C ALA A 79 -7.28 3.91 -31.96
N GLY A 80 -8.57 3.98 -31.63
CA GLY A 80 -9.03 4.32 -30.28
C GLY A 80 -8.81 3.17 -29.30
N GLU A 81 -9.18 1.96 -29.70
CA GLU A 81 -8.97 0.74 -28.88
C GLU A 81 -7.47 0.49 -28.63
N PHE A 82 -6.62 0.73 -29.63
CA PHE A 82 -5.18 0.60 -29.48
C PHE A 82 -4.59 1.58 -28.45
N LEU A 83 -4.96 2.86 -28.56
CA LEU A 83 -4.51 3.88 -27.60
C LEU A 83 -4.99 3.57 -26.18
N GLN A 84 -6.22 3.07 -26.04
CA GLN A 84 -6.74 2.66 -24.74
C GLN A 84 -5.97 1.44 -24.20
N SER A 85 -5.69 0.45 -25.05
CA SER A 85 -4.91 -0.73 -24.70
C SER A 85 -3.48 -0.41 -24.26
N LEU A 86 -2.87 0.65 -24.80
CA LEU A 86 -1.55 1.13 -24.35
C LEU A 86 -1.61 1.78 -22.97
N LYS A 87 -2.71 2.47 -22.64
CA LYS A 87 -2.92 3.12 -21.34
C LYS A 87 -3.25 2.10 -20.24
N ASP A 88 -4.10 1.13 -20.57
CA ASP A 88 -4.58 0.10 -19.66
C ASP A 88 -3.65 -1.13 -19.57
N PHE A 89 -2.50 -1.07 -20.25
CA PHE A 89 -1.56 -2.18 -20.27
C PHE A 89 -1.06 -2.53 -18.87
N ASP A 90 -1.08 -3.82 -18.53
CA ASP A 90 -0.62 -4.33 -17.24
C ASP A 90 0.91 -4.30 -17.14
N LYS A 91 1.41 -3.13 -16.73
CA LYS A 91 2.83 -2.87 -16.46
C LYS A 91 3.42 -3.70 -15.32
N ASP A 92 2.58 -4.22 -14.42
CA ASP A 92 3.02 -4.94 -13.22
C ASP A 92 3.28 -6.43 -13.52
N ASN A 93 2.65 -6.98 -14.57
CA ASN A 93 2.74 -8.40 -14.93
C ASN A 93 3.33 -8.65 -16.33
N ILE A 94 4.42 -7.96 -16.69
CA ILE A 94 5.11 -8.19 -17.97
C ILE A 94 5.99 -9.46 -17.88
N PRO A 95 5.80 -10.48 -18.72
CA PRO A 95 6.65 -11.66 -18.71
C PRO A 95 8.11 -11.36 -19.09
N ASP A 96 9.08 -11.92 -18.35
CA ASP A 96 10.53 -11.79 -18.64
C ASP A 96 10.88 -12.17 -20.10
N LYS A 97 10.12 -13.10 -20.70
CA LYS A 97 10.28 -13.52 -22.10
C LYS A 97 10.04 -12.39 -23.10
N ILE A 98 9.09 -11.49 -22.82
CA ILE A 98 8.80 -10.32 -23.66
C ILE A 98 9.93 -9.31 -23.53
N ILE A 99 10.36 -9.04 -22.30
CA ILE A 99 11.44 -8.09 -22.00
C ILE A 99 12.74 -8.48 -22.71
N LYS A 100 13.13 -9.76 -22.66
CA LYS A 100 14.32 -10.27 -23.38
C LYS A 100 14.24 -10.12 -24.90
N LYS A 101 13.04 -10.20 -25.48
CA LYS A 101 12.85 -10.00 -26.92
C LYS A 101 12.96 -8.54 -27.31
N VAL A 102 12.48 -7.63 -26.46
CA VAL A 102 12.45 -6.19 -26.72
C VAL A 102 13.78 -5.51 -26.37
N GLU A 103 14.56 -6.08 -25.46
CA GLU A 103 15.88 -5.59 -25.02
C GLU A 103 16.83 -5.16 -26.16
N PRO A 104 17.09 -5.97 -27.21
CA PRO A 104 17.97 -5.55 -28.31
C PRO A 104 17.44 -4.35 -29.10
N PHE A 105 16.11 -4.18 -29.16
CA PHE A 105 15.51 -3.02 -29.81
C PHE A 105 15.72 -1.78 -28.95
N ILE A 106 15.45 -1.85 -27.65
CA ILE A 106 15.58 -0.71 -26.73
C ILE A 106 17.03 -0.24 -26.57
N GLN A 107 17.99 -1.15 -26.65
CA GLN A 107 19.42 -0.81 -26.61
C GLN A 107 19.96 -0.28 -27.94
N SER A 108 19.20 -0.41 -29.04
CA SER A 108 19.63 0.08 -30.35
C SER A 108 19.57 1.61 -30.42
N PRO A 109 20.60 2.29 -30.97
CA PRO A 109 20.58 3.74 -31.15
C PRO A 109 19.49 4.20 -32.14
N ASP A 110 19.05 3.30 -33.02
CA ASP A 110 17.96 3.55 -33.98
C ASP A 110 16.58 3.59 -33.31
N PHE A 111 16.45 3.07 -32.09
CA PHE A 111 15.20 3.02 -31.34
C PHE A 111 15.15 4.07 -30.22
N THR A 112 15.41 5.33 -30.59
CA THR A 112 15.29 6.46 -29.67
C THR A 112 14.12 7.37 -30.06
N PRO A 113 13.42 8.02 -29.09
CA PRO A 113 12.32 8.93 -29.42
C PRO A 113 12.74 10.00 -30.43
N VAL A 114 13.98 10.50 -30.31
CA VAL A 114 14.54 11.52 -31.22
C VAL A 114 14.73 10.99 -32.64
N ALA A 115 15.23 9.75 -32.80
CA ALA A 115 15.40 9.14 -34.12
C ALA A 115 14.04 8.83 -34.77
N ILE A 116 13.07 8.34 -33.98
CA ILE A 116 11.76 7.91 -34.47
C ILE A 116 10.81 9.09 -34.72
N LYS A 117 10.97 10.21 -34.01
CA LYS A 117 10.22 11.45 -34.24
C LYS A 117 10.28 11.92 -35.69
N LYS A 118 11.41 11.72 -36.37
CA LYS A 118 11.57 12.07 -37.79
C LYS A 118 10.64 11.27 -38.70
N ALA A 119 10.18 10.11 -38.26
CA ALA A 119 9.28 9.25 -39.01
C ALA A 119 7.81 9.47 -38.65
N SER A 120 7.47 9.61 -37.36
CA SER A 120 6.10 9.88 -36.91
C SER A 120 6.05 10.33 -35.45
N ASN A 121 5.18 11.30 -35.16
CA ASN A 121 4.89 11.74 -33.79
C ASN A 121 4.19 10.65 -32.96
N ALA A 122 3.31 9.84 -33.59
CA ALA A 122 2.69 8.69 -32.93
C ALA A 122 3.75 7.66 -32.53
N CYS A 123 4.68 7.33 -33.43
CA CYS A 123 5.74 6.37 -33.14
C CYS A 123 6.73 6.89 -32.08
N GLU A 124 6.96 8.21 -31.98
CA GLU A 124 7.75 8.81 -30.88
C GLU A 124 7.12 8.50 -29.52
N ALA A 125 5.83 8.76 -29.36
CA ALA A 125 5.13 8.54 -28.09
C ALA A 125 5.03 7.04 -27.74
N ILE A 126 4.79 6.17 -28.72
CA ILE A 126 4.79 4.72 -28.54
C ILE A 126 6.19 4.20 -28.16
N CYS A 127 7.26 4.73 -28.77
CA CYS A 127 8.63 4.38 -28.41
C CYS A 127 8.94 4.79 -26.96
N MET A 128 8.58 6.03 -26.58
CA MET A 128 8.76 6.51 -25.21
C MET A 128 8.01 5.62 -24.20
N TRP A 129 6.79 5.20 -24.54
CA TRP A 129 6.01 4.24 -23.76
C TRP A 129 6.70 2.88 -23.62
N ALA A 130 7.17 2.29 -24.71
CA ALA A 130 7.84 0.98 -24.69
C ALA A 130 9.12 1.01 -23.83
N GLN A 131 9.90 2.09 -23.93
CA GLN A 131 11.08 2.29 -23.09
C GLN A 131 10.72 2.47 -21.62
N ALA A 132 9.66 3.22 -21.33
CA ALA A 132 9.19 3.40 -19.96
C ALA A 132 8.70 2.08 -19.35
N MET A 133 7.95 1.26 -20.10
CA MET A 133 7.49 -0.07 -19.68
C MET A 133 8.66 -1.01 -19.39
N TYR A 134 9.69 -1.01 -20.25
CA TYR A 134 10.91 -1.79 -20.01
C TYR A 134 11.62 -1.37 -18.72
N LYS A 135 11.85 -0.07 -18.52
CA LYS A 135 12.47 0.45 -17.28
C LYS A 135 11.63 0.14 -16.04
N TYR A 136 10.30 0.28 -16.16
CA TYR A 136 9.37 -0.02 -15.09
C TYR A 136 9.48 -1.47 -14.63
N HIS A 137 9.56 -2.44 -15.56
CA HIS A 137 9.69 -3.86 -15.22
C HIS A 137 10.87 -4.16 -14.29
N PHE A 138 12.07 -3.60 -14.57
CA PHE A 138 13.24 -3.80 -13.70
C PHE A 138 13.07 -3.16 -12.32
N VAL A 139 12.50 -1.94 -12.27
CA VAL A 139 12.24 -1.25 -11.00
C VAL A 139 11.16 -1.98 -10.20
N ALA A 140 10.09 -2.43 -10.85
CA ALA A 140 9.01 -3.20 -10.23
C ALA A 140 9.54 -4.51 -9.64
N LYS A 141 10.41 -5.23 -10.35
CA LYS A 141 11.08 -6.44 -9.85
C LYS A 141 11.94 -6.17 -8.61
N ALA A 142 12.64 -5.03 -8.56
CA ALA A 142 13.41 -4.62 -7.39
C ALA A 142 12.52 -4.17 -6.20
N VAL A 143 11.33 -3.65 -6.47
CA VAL A 143 10.40 -3.11 -5.47
C VAL A 143 9.43 -4.18 -4.94
N ALA A 144 9.14 -5.23 -5.72
CA ALA A 144 8.30 -6.35 -5.32
C ALA A 144 8.68 -6.97 -3.96
N PRO A 145 9.95 -7.34 -3.67
CA PRO A 145 10.31 -7.89 -2.37
C PRO A 145 10.10 -6.88 -1.24
N LYS A 146 10.36 -5.59 -1.49
CA LYS A 146 10.15 -4.53 -0.49
C LYS A 146 8.68 -4.34 -0.17
N LYS A 147 7.79 -4.38 -1.17
CA LYS A 147 6.33 -4.33 -0.97
C LYS A 147 5.84 -5.54 -0.19
N ALA A 148 6.35 -6.73 -0.48
CA ALA A 148 6.02 -7.94 0.25
C ALA A 148 6.44 -7.85 1.73
N GLN A 149 7.69 -7.45 1.98
CA GLN A 149 8.19 -7.22 3.35
C GLN A 149 7.39 -6.14 4.10
N LEU A 150 7.03 -5.04 3.42
CA LEU A 150 6.21 -3.99 4.02
C LEU A 150 4.83 -4.53 4.41
N LYS A 151 4.19 -5.33 3.55
CA LYS A 151 2.89 -5.95 3.85
C LYS A 151 2.97 -6.88 5.06
N GLU A 152 4.02 -7.70 5.14
CA GLU A 152 4.26 -8.60 6.26
C GLU A 152 4.51 -7.83 7.56
N ALA A 153 5.38 -6.80 7.52
CA ALA A 153 5.67 -5.96 8.68
C ALA A 153 4.43 -5.20 9.16
N GLN A 154 3.59 -4.70 8.24
CA GLN A 154 2.34 -4.04 8.59
C GLN A 154 1.37 -5.00 9.26
N ALA A 155 1.21 -6.23 8.74
CA ALA A 155 0.36 -7.24 9.36
C ALA A 155 0.85 -7.61 10.78
N ALA A 156 2.17 -7.71 10.97
CA ALA A 156 2.76 -7.94 12.29
C ALA A 156 2.51 -6.75 13.24
N LEU A 157 2.65 -5.51 12.76
CA LEU A 157 2.38 -4.30 13.52
C LEU A 157 0.91 -4.27 14.00
N ASP A 158 -0.04 -4.58 13.11
CA ASP A 158 -1.46 -4.58 13.43
C ASP A 158 -1.80 -5.58 14.54
N ILE A 159 -1.17 -6.76 14.52
CA ILE A 159 -1.30 -7.77 15.59
C ILE A 159 -0.76 -7.23 16.93
N VAL A 160 0.44 -6.66 16.92
CA VAL A 160 1.08 -6.12 18.13
C VAL A 160 0.28 -4.95 18.70
N MET A 161 -0.25 -4.06 17.85
CA MET A 161 -1.11 -2.95 18.28
C MET A 161 -2.40 -3.46 18.92
N ALA A 162 -3.01 -4.52 18.39
CA ALA A 162 -4.19 -5.14 19.00
C ALA A 162 -3.86 -5.71 20.40
N GLN A 163 -2.76 -6.45 20.53
CA GLN A 163 -2.31 -7.00 21.82
C GLN A 163 -1.99 -5.90 22.83
N LEU A 164 -1.36 -4.82 22.39
CA LEU A 164 -1.07 -3.65 23.23
C LEU A 164 -2.37 -3.02 23.74
N GLY A 165 -3.37 -2.85 22.87
CA GLY A 165 -4.68 -2.32 23.26
C GLY A 165 -5.38 -3.17 24.32
N GLU A 166 -5.33 -4.50 24.17
CA GLU A 166 -5.86 -5.43 25.18
C GLU A 166 -5.12 -5.33 26.52
N ALA A 167 -3.78 -5.27 26.47
CA ALA A 167 -2.95 -5.16 27.68
C ALA A 167 -3.20 -3.83 28.41
N GLN A 168 -3.32 -2.72 27.67
CA GLN A 168 -3.67 -1.41 28.22
C GLN A 168 -5.06 -1.41 28.85
N ALA A 169 -6.05 -2.05 28.22
CA ALA A 169 -7.40 -2.19 28.79
C ALA A 169 -7.41 -3.01 30.09
N LYS A 170 -6.66 -4.11 30.14
CA LYS A 170 -6.48 -4.91 31.37
C LYS A 170 -5.82 -4.11 32.48
N LEU A 171 -4.73 -3.39 32.16
CA LEU A 171 -4.03 -2.54 33.12
C LEU A 171 -4.96 -1.47 33.69
N LYS A 172 -5.72 -0.79 32.84
CA LYS A 172 -6.71 0.21 33.28
C LYS A 172 -7.72 -0.40 34.25
N GLY A 173 -8.27 -1.58 33.94
CA GLY A 173 -9.20 -2.26 34.83
C GLY A 173 -8.61 -2.64 36.20
N VAL A 174 -7.32 -2.98 36.27
CA VAL A 174 -6.62 -3.24 37.54
C VAL A 174 -6.41 -1.96 38.33
N VAL A 175 -5.97 -0.88 37.66
CA VAL A 175 -5.79 0.44 38.28
C VAL A 175 -7.11 0.97 38.85
N ASP A 176 -8.21 0.84 38.11
CA ASP A 176 -9.54 1.27 38.56
C ASP A 176 -9.99 0.47 39.80
N ARG A 177 -9.72 -0.85 39.84
CA ARG A 177 -10.03 -1.70 41.01
C ARG A 177 -9.17 -1.35 42.24
N LEU A 178 -7.89 -1.05 42.03
CA LEU A 178 -6.99 -0.61 43.11
C LEU A 178 -7.51 0.68 43.72
N ALA A 179 -7.91 1.66 42.90
CA ALA A 179 -8.47 2.92 43.40
C ALA A 179 -9.71 2.71 44.28
N VAL A 180 -10.60 1.78 43.90
CA VAL A 180 -11.78 1.41 44.70
C VAL A 180 -11.38 0.73 46.01
N LEU A 181 -10.43 -0.20 45.97
CA LEU A 181 -9.95 -0.91 47.17
C LEU A 181 -9.26 0.04 48.15
N GLU A 182 -8.44 0.97 47.65
CA GLU A 182 -7.79 2.01 48.47
C GLU A 182 -8.82 2.92 49.13
N ALA A 183 -9.87 3.33 48.40
CA ALA A 183 -10.95 4.13 48.96
C ALA A 183 -11.74 3.37 50.05
N ASN A 184 -12.05 2.10 49.82
CA ASN A 184 -12.74 1.25 50.80
C ASN A 184 -11.90 1.01 52.05
N LEU A 185 -10.61 0.70 51.87
CA LEU A 185 -9.67 0.49 52.97
C LEU A 185 -9.57 1.74 53.84
N LYS A 186 -9.50 2.92 53.22
CA LYS A 186 -9.51 4.20 53.95
C LYS A 186 -10.80 4.39 54.74
N ALA A 187 -11.97 4.16 54.13
CA ALA A 187 -13.26 4.30 54.81
C ALA A 187 -13.38 3.35 56.02
N VAL A 188 -12.96 2.08 55.87
CA VAL A 188 -12.99 1.09 56.96
C VAL A 188 -11.99 1.46 58.06
N MET A 189 -10.81 1.97 57.71
CA MET A 189 -9.85 2.46 58.70
C MET A 189 -10.42 3.64 59.50
N ASP A 190 -11.04 4.61 58.83
CA ASP A 190 -11.68 5.76 59.46
C ASP A 190 -12.83 5.32 60.40
N GLU A 191 -13.65 4.36 59.99
CA GLU A 191 -14.72 3.79 60.82
C GLU A 191 -14.16 3.08 62.06
N LYS A 192 -13.15 2.21 61.87
CA LYS A 192 -12.49 1.49 62.94
C LYS A 192 -11.86 2.45 63.95
N ASP A 193 -11.20 3.51 63.49
CA ASP A 193 -10.63 4.52 64.38
C ASP A 193 -11.73 5.32 65.12
N GLY A 194 -12.88 5.55 64.47
CA GLY A 194 -14.08 6.09 65.10
C GLY A 194 -14.66 5.20 66.20
N LEU A 195 -14.74 3.89 65.97
CA LEU A 195 -15.20 2.91 66.96
C LEU A 195 -14.24 2.80 68.14
N VAL A 196 -12.93 2.78 67.90
CA VAL A 196 -11.91 2.79 68.95
C VAL A 196 -12.06 4.03 69.84
N ARG A 197 -12.31 5.20 69.26
CA ARG A 197 -12.59 6.43 70.02
C ARG A 197 -13.87 6.31 70.87
N LYS A 198 -14.95 5.77 70.33
CA LYS A 198 -16.21 5.55 71.06
C LYS A 198 -16.04 4.55 72.20
N GLU A 199 -15.31 3.46 71.99
CA GLU A 199 -14.99 2.48 73.02
C GLU A 199 -14.21 3.11 74.17
N ALA A 200 -13.17 3.89 73.86
CA ALA A 200 -12.39 4.62 74.85
C ALA A 200 -13.27 5.58 75.67
N GLN A 201 -14.13 6.37 75.01
CA GLN A 201 -15.09 7.26 75.68
C GLN A 201 -16.06 6.49 76.59
N CYS A 202 -16.62 5.38 76.12
CA CYS A 202 -17.54 4.55 76.89
C CYS A 202 -16.86 3.95 78.13
N LYS A 203 -15.63 3.44 77.99
CA LYS A 203 -14.82 2.96 79.13
C LYS A 203 -14.58 4.05 80.17
N THR A 204 -14.25 5.27 79.74
CA THR A 204 -14.09 6.40 80.66
C THR A 204 -15.41 6.75 81.36
N GLN A 205 -16.53 6.81 80.63
CA GLN A 205 -17.84 7.10 81.19
C GLN A 205 -18.29 6.02 82.19
N LEU A 206 -18.12 4.73 81.86
CA LEU A 206 -18.41 3.61 82.77
C LEU A 206 -17.58 3.69 84.05
N SER A 207 -16.28 3.97 83.93
CA SER A 207 -15.41 4.19 85.10
C SER A 207 -15.92 5.34 85.97
N ASN A 208 -16.31 6.46 85.36
CA ASN A 208 -16.82 7.62 86.10
C ASN A 208 -18.17 7.32 86.78
N ALA A 209 -19.09 6.64 86.09
CA ALA A 209 -20.37 6.22 86.64
C ALA A 209 -20.19 5.24 87.81
N ALA A 210 -19.27 4.27 87.68
CA ALA A 210 -18.94 3.34 88.76
C ALA A 210 -18.39 4.06 90.01
N LYS A 211 -17.53 5.06 89.81
CA LYS A 211 -17.06 5.93 90.91
C LYS A 211 -18.20 6.72 91.55
N LEU A 212 -19.11 7.26 90.74
CA LEU A 212 -20.26 8.04 91.22
C LEU A 212 -21.22 7.18 92.05
N ILE A 213 -21.56 5.97 91.56
CA ILE A 213 -22.39 5.00 92.28
C ILE A 213 -21.72 4.60 93.60
N GLY A 214 -20.41 4.32 93.58
CA GLY A 214 -19.66 4.01 94.79
C GLY A 214 -19.67 5.15 95.82
N GLY A 215 -19.56 6.40 95.37
CA GLY A 215 -19.63 7.58 96.23
C GLY A 215 -21.04 7.84 96.79
N LEU A 216 -22.05 7.83 95.92
CA LEU A 216 -23.45 8.07 96.28
C LEU A 216 -24.04 6.97 97.15
N GLY A 217 -23.65 5.71 96.95
CA GLY A 217 -24.07 4.61 97.83
C GLY A 217 -23.57 4.78 99.27
N GLY A 218 -22.40 5.39 99.44
CA GLY A 218 -21.90 5.79 100.77
C GLY A 218 -22.71 6.94 101.40
N GLU A 219 -23.17 7.89 100.60
CA GLU A 219 -24.03 8.99 101.06
C GLU A 219 -25.48 8.58 101.33
N GLU A 220 -26.04 7.63 100.57
CA GLU A 220 -27.38 7.08 100.81
C GLU A 220 -27.48 6.37 102.16
N VAL A 221 -26.44 5.59 102.53
CA VAL A 221 -26.35 4.97 103.86
C VAL A 221 -26.35 6.05 104.95
N ARG A 222 -25.59 7.14 104.74
CA ARG A 222 -25.55 8.27 105.68
C ARG A 222 -26.88 9.03 105.78
N TRP A 223 -27.73 9.01 104.75
CA TRP A 223 -29.04 9.69 104.77
C TRP A 223 -30.17 8.83 105.33
N LYS A 224 -29.95 7.52 105.53
CA LYS A 224 -30.92 6.59 106.11
C LYS A 224 -30.75 6.37 107.63
N ASP A 225 -29.59 6.75 108.19
CA ASP A 225 -29.34 6.88 109.62
C ASP A 225 -29.82 8.24 110.17
#